data_AF-A0A959PVT6-F1
#
_entry.id   AF-A0A959PVT6-F1
#
_cell.length_a   1.000
_cell.length_b   1.000
_cell.length_c   1.000
_cell.angle_alpha   90.00
_cell.angle_beta   90.00
_cell.angle_gamma   90.00
#
_symmetry.space_group_name_H-M   'P 1'
#
loop_
_entity.id
_entity.type
_entity.pdbx_description
1 polymer ?
#
loop_
_entity_poly.entity_id
_entity_poly.type
_entity_poly.pdbx_seq_one_letter_code
_entity_poly.pdbx_strand_id
1 'polypeptide(L)' 'MKQPQSDLTYALAMQRLQEIASDLESGSISIDELESVIAESKELVTFCEIKLRTLETRIEGLEQE' A
#
# COMPACT_ATOMS: atom_id res chain seq x y z
N MET A 1 -0.70 -25.78 -6.85
CA MET A 1 -0.08 -24.51 -6.40
C MET A 1 -1.15 -23.75 -5.63
N LYS A 2 -1.05 -23.67 -4.30
CA LYS A 2 -2.06 -23.00 -3.46
C LYS A 2 -1.74 -21.51 -3.42
N GLN A 3 -2.48 -20.70 -4.18
CA GLN A 3 -2.46 -19.25 -4.03
C GLN A 3 -3.34 -18.91 -2.82
N PRO A 4 -2.84 -18.25 -1.76
CA PRO A 4 -3.70 -17.79 -0.70
C PRO A 4 -4.43 -16.52 -1.16
N GLN A 5 -5.73 -16.71 -1.31
CA GLN A 5 -6.83 -15.76 -1.19
C GLN A 5 -6.47 -14.45 -0.47
N SER A 6 -6.42 -13.36 -1.25
CA SER A 6 -7.06 -12.06 -0.99
C SER A 6 -7.05 -11.45 0.43
N ASP A 7 -5.93 -11.50 1.14
CA ASP A 7 -5.66 -10.54 2.22
C ASP A 7 -4.71 -9.47 1.68
N LEU A 8 -5.18 -8.21 1.63
CA LEU A 8 -4.30 -7.08 1.31
C LEU A 8 -3.17 -7.08 2.35
N THR A 9 -1.94 -7.31 1.91
CA THR A 9 -0.75 -7.29 2.77
C THR A 9 0.06 -6.03 2.53
N TYR A 10 0.88 -5.63 3.50
CA TYR A 10 1.80 -4.50 3.35
C TYR A 10 2.70 -4.68 2.10
N ALA A 11 3.21 -5.89 1.87
CA ALA A 11 4.04 -6.20 0.72
C ALA A 11 3.29 -6.01 -0.62
N LEU A 12 2.03 -6.46 -0.70
CA LEU A 12 1.21 -6.27 -1.90
C LEU A 12 0.84 -4.80 -2.12
N ALA A 13 0.50 -4.07 -1.05
CA ALA A 13 0.20 -2.65 -1.14
C ALA A 13 1.43 -1.84 -1.60
N MET A 14 2.61 -2.17 -1.09
CA MET A 14 3.87 -1.55 -1.50
C MET A 14 4.22 -1.88 -2.96
N GLN A 15 4.05 -3.14 -3.37
CA GLN A 15 4.27 -3.54 -4.76
C GLN A 15 3.36 -2.75 -5.70
N ARG A 16 2.08 -2.62 -5.36
CA ARG A 16 1.12 -1.87 -6.17
C ARG A 16 1.48 -0.38 -6.26
N LEU A 17 1.93 0.23 -5.17
CA LEU A 17 2.43 1.61 -5.17
C LEU A 17 3.64 1.79 -6.09
N GLN A 18 4.57 0.82 -6.13
CA GLN A 18 5.70 0.84 -7.06
C GLN A 18 5.28 0.71 -8.53
N GLU A 19 4.29 -0.14 -8.81
CA GLU A 19 3.73 -0.28 -10.16
C GLU A 19 3.12 1.04 -10.61
N ILE A 20 2.27 1.65 -9.77
CA ILE A 20 1.67 2.96 -10.04
C ILE A 20 2.74 4.03 -10.31
N ALA A 21 3.79 4.10 -9.49
CA ALA A 21 4.88 5.04 -9.69
C ALA A 21 5.58 4.83 -11.05
N SER A 22 5.85 3.57 -11.39
CA SER A 22 6.47 3.21 -12.68
C SER A 22 5.57 3.58 -13.88
N ASP A 23 4.27 3.33 -13.77
CA ASP A 23 3.30 3.66 -14.81
C ASP A 23 3.15 5.18 -15.01
N LEU A 24 3.23 5.96 -13.91
CA LEU A 24 3.24 7.42 -13.94
C LEU A 24 4.52 7.96 -14.60
N GLU A 25 5.68 7.43 -14.23
CA GLU A 25 6.98 7.81 -14.81
C GLU A 25 7.08 7.46 -16.30
N SER A 26 6.50 6.34 -16.70
CA SER A 26 6.44 5.92 -18.10
C SER A 26 5.46 6.75 -18.94
N GLY A 27 4.61 7.57 -18.31
CA GLY A 27 3.54 8.30 -19.01
C GLY A 27 2.46 7.39 -19.60
N SER A 28 2.32 6.17 -19.07
CA SER A 28 1.34 5.17 -19.53
C SER A 28 -0.08 5.45 -19.02
N ILE A 29 -0.22 6.30 -18.00
CA ILE A 29 -1.50 6.66 -17.39
C ILE A 29 -2.09 7.87 -18.09
N SER A 30 -3.34 7.72 -18.57
CA SER A 30 -4.10 8.82 -19.17
C SER A 30 -4.61 9.79 -18.10
N ILE A 31 -4.86 11.05 -18.47
CA ILE A 31 -5.40 12.07 -17.55
C ILE A 31 -6.70 11.62 -16.88
N ASP A 32 -7.60 10.95 -17.62
CA ASP A 32 -8.85 10.41 -17.07
C ASP A 32 -8.63 9.29 -16.04
N GLU A 33 -7.55 8.52 -16.17
CA GLU A 33 -7.22 7.44 -15.24
C GLU A 33 -6.40 7.95 -14.04
N LEU A 34 -5.78 9.12 -14.18
CA LEU A 34 -4.94 9.73 -13.15
C LEU A 34 -5.71 9.95 -11.84
N GLU A 35 -6.97 10.39 -11.91
CA GLU A 35 -7.81 10.60 -10.72
C GLU A 35 -8.01 9.29 -9.95
N SER A 36 -8.34 8.20 -10.67
CA SER A 36 -8.55 6.90 -10.06
C SER A 36 -7.26 6.32 -9.48
N VAL A 37 -6.14 6.47 -10.18
CA VAL A 37 -4.83 5.99 -9.73
C VAL A 37 -4.35 6.74 -8.49
N ILE A 38 -4.57 8.05 -8.43
CA ILE A 38 -4.25 8.87 -7.25
C ILE A 38 -5.13 8.47 -6.06
N ALA A 39 -6.43 8.22 -6.28
CA ALA A 39 -7.33 7.75 -5.23
C ALA A 39 -6.89 6.40 -4.66
N GLU A 40 -6.61 5.43 -5.52
CA GLU A 40 -6.09 4.10 -5.13
C GLU A 40 -4.77 4.24 -4.35
N SER A 41 -3.83 5.04 -4.83
CA SER A 41 -2.55 5.29 -4.17
C SER A 41 -2.74 5.80 -2.74
N LYS A 42 -3.69 6.72 -2.54
CA LYS A 42 -3.98 7.29 -1.22
C LYS A 42 -4.52 6.24 -0.24
N GLU A 43 -5.38 5.35 -0.71
CA GLU A 43 -5.90 4.23 0.09
C GLU A 43 -4.79 3.26 0.49
N LEU A 44 -3.90 2.92 -0.46
CA LEU A 44 -2.76 2.03 -0.21
C LEU A 44 -1.76 2.63 0.78
N VAL A 45 -1.44 3.92 0.66
CA VAL A 45 -0.57 4.62 1.62
C VAL A 45 -1.19 4.60 3.02
N THR A 46 -2.48 4.94 3.12
CA THR A 46 -3.21 4.94 4.40
C THR A 46 -3.18 3.55 5.05
N PHE A 47 -3.38 2.50 4.25
CA PHE A 47 -3.28 1.13 4.73
C PHE A 47 -1.88 0.79 5.27
N CYS A 48 -0.82 1.19 4.56
CA CYS A 48 0.56 1.00 4.99
C CYS A 48 0.85 1.74 6.31
N GLU A 49 0.43 2.99 6.43
CA GLU A 49 0.60 3.79 7.66
C GLU A 49 -0.12 3.15 8.86
N ILE A 50 -1.35 2.67 8.67
CA ILE A 50 -2.10 1.98 9.74
C ILE A 50 -1.37 0.72 10.19
N LYS A 51 -0.83 -0.07 9.26
CA LYS A 51 -0.07 -1.28 9.58
C LYS A 51 1.20 -0.96 10.37
N LEU A 52 1.95 0.05 9.95
CA LEU A 52 3.16 0.51 10.65
C LEU A 52 2.82 1.00 12.06
N ARG A 53 1.83 1.89 12.18
CA ARG A 53 1.40 2.42 13.48
C ARG A 53 0.91 1.33 14.43
N THR A 54 0.16 0.36 13.91
CA THR A 54 -0.29 -0.80 14.70
C THR A 54 0.90 -1.64 15.18
N LEU A 55 1.92 -1.81 14.35
CA LEU A 55 3.14 -2.51 14.72
C LEU A 55 3.93 -1.72 15.77
N GLU A 56 4.10 -0.41 15.59
CA GLU A 56 4.77 0.48 16.55
C GLU A 56 4.09 0.44 17.91
N THR A 57 2.77 0.63 17.98
CA THR A 57 2.02 0.54 19.24
C THR A 57 2.17 -0.83 19.90
N ARG A 58 2.26 -1.90 19.11
CA ARG A 58 2.48 -3.25 19.64
C ARG A 58 3.89 -3.42 20.20
N ILE A 59 4.91 -2.82 19.56
CA ILE A 59 6.29 -2.82 20.05
C ILE A 59 6.40 -1.97 21.33
N GLU A 60 5.88 -0.74 21.34
CA GLU A 60 5.86 0.13 22.52
C GLU A 60 5.14 -0.53 23.71
N GLY A 61 4.06 -1.26 23.45
CA GLY A 61 3.35 -2.03 24.47
C GLY A 61 4.11 -3.25 25.00
N LEU A 62 5.11 -3.76 24.27
CA LEU A 62 5.99 -4.85 24.68
C LEU A 62 7.20 -4.37 25.51
N GLU A 63 7.57 -3.09 25.43
CA GLU A 63 8.71 -2.53 26.18
C GLU A 63 8.38 -2.16 27.65
N GLN A 64 7.13 -2.35 28.08
CA GLN A 64 6.63 -1.98 29.41
C GLN A 64 6.47 -3.18 30.37
N GLU A 65 7.19 -4.29 30.15
CA GLU A 65 7.27 -5.46 31.05
C GLU A 65 8.65 -5.64 31.67
#